data_AF-A0A6L8GP96-F1
#
_entry.id   AF-A0A6L8GP96-F1
#
_cell.length_a   1.000
_cell.length_b   1.000
_cell.length_c   1.000
_cell.angle_alpha   90.00
_cell.angle_beta   90.00
_cell.angle_gamma   90.00
#
_symmetry.space_group_name_H-M   'P 1'
#
loop_
_entity.id
_entity.type
_entity.pdbx_description
1 polymer ?
#
loop_
_entity_poly.entity_id
_entity_poly.type
_entity_poly.pdbx_seq_one_letter_code
_entity_poly.pdbx_strand_id
1 'polypeptide(L)'
;MIIFLTEEQSMGECLKVVLPQLWPGSREGLDWQVLSFRGKGHLKKSIPKRIKRWGDYGNPHFIILQDNDNGNCVAIKQKLYNIACLHGKPFHVRIVCQELESWLLGDLEAVRRAYPQVEIQAKAQFRNP
;
A
#
# COMPACT_ATOMS: atom_id res chain seq x y z
N MET A 1 -13.68 9.75 -4.84
CA MET A 1 -12.21 9.74 -4.81
C MET A 1 -11.70 8.94 -3.62
N ILE A 2 -10.76 8.02 -3.86
CA ILE A 2 -10.10 7.19 -2.83
C ILE A 2 -8.64 7.63 -2.69
N ILE A 3 -8.17 7.86 -1.46
CA ILE A 3 -6.77 8.21 -1.20
C ILE A 3 -6.09 7.05 -0.48
N PHE A 4 -5.14 6.42 -1.15
CA PHE A 4 -4.31 5.37 -0.59
C PHE A 4 -3.11 5.99 0.13
N LEU A 5 -2.91 5.65 1.40
CA LEU A 5 -1.73 6.01 2.18
C LEU A 5 -0.91 4.74 2.38
N THR A 6 0.24 4.62 1.70
CA THR A 6 1.09 3.43 1.76
C THR A 6 2.34 3.71 2.60
N GLU A 7 2.74 2.75 3.42
CA GLU A 7 3.97 2.86 4.22
C GLU A 7 5.22 3.22 3.38
N GLU A 8 5.33 2.58 2.22
CA GLU A 8 6.51 2.55 1.37
C GLU A 8 6.16 2.77 -0.11
N GLN A 9 7.19 2.98 -0.93
CA GLN A 9 7.06 3.33 -2.34
C GLN A 9 6.70 2.12 -3.22
N SER A 10 7.29 0.95 -2.95
CA SER A 10 7.01 -0.32 -3.65
C SER A 10 5.51 -0.63 -3.71
N MET A 11 4.83 -0.58 -2.56
CA MET A 11 3.37 -0.73 -2.47
C MET A 11 2.63 0.31 -3.30
N GLY A 12 3.12 1.55 -3.31
CA GLY A 12 2.48 2.61 -4.08
C GLY A 12 2.57 2.38 -5.59
N GLU A 13 3.73 1.98 -6.09
CA GLU A 13 3.93 1.66 -7.51
C GLU A 13 3.13 0.41 -7.91
N CYS A 14 3.05 -0.61 -7.04
CA CYS A 14 2.20 -1.77 -7.27
C CYS A 14 0.73 -1.38 -7.45
N LEU A 15 0.18 -0.54 -6.56
CA LEU A 15 -1.20 -0.07 -6.68
C LEU A 15 -1.47 0.66 -7.99
N LYS A 16 -0.54 1.49 -8.47
CA LYS A 16 -0.72 2.20 -9.75
C LYS A 16 -0.84 1.25 -10.94
N VAL A 17 -0.20 0.08 -10.87
CA VAL A 17 -0.29 -0.96 -11.90
C VAL A 17 -1.55 -1.81 -11.74
N VAL A 18 -1.92 -2.17 -10.50
CA VAL A 18 -3.00 -3.11 -10.20
C VAL A 18 -4.38 -2.45 -10.22
N LEU A 19 -4.51 -1.20 -9.73
CA LEU A 19 -5.80 -0.52 -9.63
C LEU A 19 -6.50 -0.35 -10.99
N PRO A 20 -5.84 0.03 -12.10
CA PRO A 20 -6.49 0.08 -13.41
C PRO A 20 -7.01 -1.27 -13.91
N GLN A 21 -6.40 -2.38 -13.47
CA GLN A 21 -6.82 -3.74 -13.85
C GLN A 21 -8.02 -4.20 -13.03
N LEU A 22 -8.03 -3.92 -11.72
CA LEU A 22 -9.13 -4.27 -10.83
C LEU A 22 -10.33 -3.35 -10.97
N TRP A 23 -10.10 -2.09 -11.34
CA TRP A 23 -11.12 -1.09 -11.60
C TRP A 23 -10.89 -0.42 -12.97
N PRO A 24 -11.28 -1.12 -14.06
CA PRO A 24 -11.17 -0.59 -15.40
C PRO A 24 -11.92 0.73 -15.57
N GLY A 25 -11.31 1.69 -16.26
CA GLY A 25 -11.86 3.03 -16.49
C GLY A 25 -11.66 4.03 -15.35
N SER A 26 -11.10 3.60 -14.21
CA SER A 26 -10.70 4.53 -13.15
C SER A 26 -9.47 5.37 -13.56
N ARG A 27 -9.42 6.62 -13.09
CA ARG A 27 -8.34 7.56 -13.43
C ARG A 27 -7.60 8.01 -12.17
N GLU A 28 -6.27 7.87 -12.20
CA GLU A 28 -5.41 8.44 -11.17
C GLU A 28 -5.56 9.98 -11.13
N GLY A 29 -5.62 10.55 -9.93
CA GLY A 29 -5.82 11.98 -9.70
C GLY A 29 -7.28 12.44 -9.73
N LEU A 30 -8.23 11.60 -10.19
CA LEU A 30 -9.67 11.90 -10.19
C LEU A 30 -10.45 10.91 -9.32
N ASP A 31 -10.30 9.62 -9.61
CA ASP A 31 -11.03 8.55 -8.94
C ASP A 31 -10.23 8.00 -7.75
N TRP A 32 -8.90 7.95 -7.89
CA TRP A 32 -7.99 7.54 -6.82
C TRP A 32 -6.64 8.25 -6.87
N GLN A 33 -5.93 8.29 -5.74
CA GLN A 33 -4.56 8.78 -5.65
C GLN A 33 -3.77 7.98 -4.62
N VAL A 34 -2.49 7.74 -4.89
CA VAL A 34 -1.57 7.06 -3.98
C VAL A 34 -0.58 8.04 -3.37
N LEU A 35 -0.45 8.02 -2.05
CA LEU A 35 0.55 8.77 -1.29
C LEU A 35 1.43 7.78 -0.51
N SER A 36 2.66 7.62 -0.97
CA SER A 36 3.64 6.74 -0.34
C SER A 36 4.53 7.49 0.65
N PHE A 37 4.83 6.84 1.77
CA PHE A 37 5.65 7.38 2.83
C PHE A 37 7.00 6.67 2.91
N ARG A 38 7.79 6.98 3.95
CA ARG A 38 9.12 6.43 4.17
C ARG A 38 9.13 5.70 5.52
N GLY A 39 8.34 4.63 5.59
CA GLY A 39 8.22 3.75 6.76
C GLY A 39 7.12 4.11 7.75
N LYS A 40 6.82 3.16 8.66
CA LYS A 40 5.73 3.20 9.67
C LYS A 40 5.63 4.51 10.43
N GLY A 41 6.78 5.04 10.88
CA GLY A 41 6.82 6.26 11.67
C GLY A 41 6.36 7.48 10.87
N HIS A 42 6.80 7.59 9.61
CA HIS A 42 6.42 8.69 8.73
C HIS A 42 4.94 8.60 8.33
N LEU A 43 4.45 7.39 8.03
CA LEU A 43 3.04 7.14 7.75
C LEU A 43 2.15 7.60 8.92
N LYS A 44 2.42 7.11 10.14
CA LYS A 44 1.63 7.44 11.34
C LYS A 44 1.56 8.94 11.62
N LYS A 45 2.70 9.65 11.50
CA LYS A 45 2.76 11.10 11.69
C LYS A 45 2.04 11.88 10.58
N SER A 46 1.87 11.28 9.41
CA SER A 46 1.27 11.93 8.24
C SER A 46 -0.24 11.74 8.15
N ILE A 47 -0.79 10.63 8.66
CA ILE A 47 -2.24 10.35 8.62
C ILE A 47 -3.07 11.56 9.11
N PRO A 48 -2.83 12.14 10.30
CA PRO A 48 -3.59 13.29 10.78
C PRO A 48 -3.56 14.48 9.82
N LYS A 49 -2.36 14.81 9.34
CA LYS A 49 -2.12 15.96 8.45
C LYS A 49 -2.81 15.78 7.10
N ARG A 50 -2.79 14.55 6.56
CA ARG A 50 -3.39 14.25 5.26
C ARG A 50 -4.92 14.24 5.33
N ILE A 51 -5.49 13.56 6.33
CA ILE A 51 -6.94 13.53 6.49
C ILE A 51 -7.49 14.95 6.69
N LYS A 52 -6.84 15.76 7.54
CA LYS A 52 -7.26 17.16 7.77
C LYS A 52 -7.16 18.01 6.51
N ARG A 53 -6.01 18.02 5.82
CA ARG A 53 -5.79 18.86 4.63
C ARG A 53 -6.77 18.55 3.50
N TRP A 54 -7.13 17.29 3.33
CA TRP A 54 -8.09 16.89 2.30
C TRP A 54 -9.53 17.26 2.62
N GLY A 55 -9.84 17.59 3.88
CA GLY A 55 -11.15 18.13 4.26
C GLY A 55 -11.50 19.40 3.48
N ASP A 56 -10.49 20.21 3.14
CA ASP A 56 -10.66 21.46 2.41
C ASP A 56 -10.98 21.26 0.91
N TYR A 57 -10.69 20.06 0.37
CA TYR A 57 -10.84 19.72 -1.05
C TYR A 57 -11.93 18.68 -1.31
N GLY A 58 -12.68 18.26 -0.27
CA GLY A 58 -13.83 17.36 -0.38
C GLY A 58 -13.94 16.31 0.72
N ASN A 59 -14.61 15.20 0.40
CA ASN A 59 -14.82 14.08 1.32
C ASN A 59 -14.28 12.76 0.75
N PRO A 60 -12.96 12.65 0.52
CA PRO A 60 -12.39 11.41 0.01
C PRO A 60 -12.47 10.29 1.06
N HIS A 61 -12.43 9.06 0.56
CA HIS A 61 -12.31 7.86 1.39
C HIS A 61 -10.85 7.44 1.49
N PHE A 62 -10.33 7.25 2.69
CA PHE A 62 -8.92 6.87 2.89
C PHE A 62 -8.74 5.36 3.00
N ILE A 63 -7.72 4.82 2.34
CA ILE A 63 -7.27 3.44 2.55
C ILE A 63 -5.83 3.48 3.04
N ILE A 64 -5.60 3.08 4.28
CA ILE A 64 -4.29 3.06 4.92
C ILE A 64 -3.72 1.65 4.81
N LEU A 65 -2.58 1.52 4.15
CA LEU A 65 -1.88 0.27 3.89
C LEU A 65 -0.53 0.27 4.63
N GLN A 66 -0.31 -0.79 5.41
CA GLN A 66 0.94 -1.03 6.13
C GLN A 66 1.22 -2.53 6.18
N ASP A 67 2.48 -2.94 6.04
CA ASP A 67 2.89 -4.33 6.27
C ASP A 67 2.86 -4.67 7.77
N ASN A 68 2.63 -5.96 8.08
CA ASN A 68 2.75 -6.49 9.42
C ASN A 68 4.22 -6.64 9.87
N ASP A 69 5.18 -6.84 8.97
CA ASP A 69 6.57 -7.27 9.22
C ASP A 69 6.65 -8.39 10.29
N ASN A 70 5.85 -9.44 10.14
CA ASN A 70 5.70 -10.52 11.14
C ASN A 70 5.18 -10.05 12.52
N GLY A 71 4.70 -8.81 12.62
CA GLY A 71 4.11 -8.24 13.82
C GLY A 71 2.63 -8.61 14.01
N ASN A 72 2.10 -8.30 15.18
CA ASN A 72 0.68 -8.51 15.48
C ASN A 72 -0.22 -7.58 14.65
N CYS A 73 -0.83 -8.11 13.60
CA CYS A 73 -1.66 -7.37 12.65
C CYS A 73 -2.86 -6.69 13.31
N VAL A 74 -3.45 -7.30 14.34
CA VAL A 74 -4.57 -6.73 15.11
C VAL A 74 -4.11 -5.48 15.86
N ALA A 75 -2.97 -5.57 16.55
CA ALA A 75 -2.41 -4.44 17.29
C ALA A 75 -1.99 -3.30 16.35
N ILE A 76 -1.40 -3.61 15.18
CA ILE A 76 -1.02 -2.61 14.18
C ILE A 76 -2.27 -1.93 13.62
N LYS A 77 -3.28 -2.72 13.22
CA LYS A 77 -4.55 -2.21 12.70
C LYS A 77 -5.23 -1.28 13.71
N GLN A 78 -5.28 -1.67 14.98
CA GLN A 78 -5.88 -0.85 16.03
C GLN A 78 -5.13 0.48 16.23
N LYS A 79 -3.79 0.46 16.21
CA LYS A 79 -2.98 1.69 16.33
C LYS A 79 -3.28 2.66 15.19
N LEU A 80 -3.31 2.18 13.94
CA LEU A 80 -3.63 3.01 12.78
C LEU A 80 -5.07 3.51 12.81
N TYR A 81 -6.01 2.66 13.23
CA TYR A 81 -7.42 3.04 13.40
C TYR A 81 -7.58 4.18 14.40
N ASN A 82 -6.95 4.08 15.57
CA ASN A 82 -7.01 5.09 16.61
C ASN A 82 -6.42 6.44 16.17
N ILE A 83 -5.41 6.43 15.29
CA ILE A 83 -4.85 7.65 14.72
C ILE A 83 -5.83 8.28 13.72
N ALA A 84 -6.47 7.48 12.86
CA ALA A 84 -7.32 7.97 11.78
C ALA A 84 -8.73 8.39 12.27
N CYS A 85 -9.31 7.68 13.23
CA CYS A 85 -10.69 7.88 13.68
C CYS A 85 -10.94 9.27 14.28
N LEU A 86 -9.90 9.89 14.84
CA LEU A 86 -9.94 11.23 15.45
C LEU A 86 -10.20 12.35 14.44
N HIS A 87 -10.20 12.06 13.14
CA HIS A 87 -10.25 13.07 12.08
C HIS A 87 -11.52 13.05 11.22
N GLY A 88 -12.53 12.26 11.60
CA GLY A 88 -13.92 12.41 11.11
C GLY A 88 -14.15 12.17 9.62
N LYS A 89 -13.22 11.54 8.90
CA LYS A 89 -13.35 11.17 7.48
C LYS A 89 -13.51 9.67 7.33
N PRO A 90 -14.19 9.18 6.28
CA PRO A 90 -14.32 7.75 6.05
C PRO A 90 -12.94 7.15 5.72
N PHE A 91 -12.59 6.07 6.40
CA PHE A 91 -11.31 5.40 6.20
C PHE A 91 -11.41 3.89 6.41
N HIS A 92 -10.45 3.14 5.86
CA HIS A 92 -10.21 1.73 6.14
C HIS A 92 -8.71 1.49 6.37
N VAL A 93 -8.40 0.63 7.33
CA VAL A 93 -7.03 0.13 7.55
C VAL A 93 -6.91 -1.28 7.01
N ARG A 94 -5.94 -1.49 6.13
CA ARG A 94 -5.60 -2.78 5.54
C ARG A 94 -4.15 -3.11 5.90
N ILE A 95 -3.98 -4.22 6.62
CA ILE A 95 -2.65 -4.75 6.92
C ILE A 95 -2.33 -5.75 5.83
N VAL A 96 -1.20 -5.53 5.17
CA VAL A 96 -0.66 -6.45 4.18
C VAL A 96 0.08 -7.52 4.97
N CYS A 97 -0.46 -8.74 5.00
CA CYS A 97 0.07 -9.84 5.82
C CYS A 97 1.04 -10.75 5.06
N GLN A 98 1.10 -10.59 3.73
CA GLN A 98 2.02 -11.29 2.84
C GLN A 98 2.85 -10.21 2.16
N GLU A 99 4.16 -10.24 2.39
CA GLU A 99 5.12 -9.26 1.85
C GLU A 99 4.93 -9.11 0.33
N LEU A 100 4.88 -7.86 -0.14
CA LEU A 100 4.69 -7.56 -1.56
C LEU A 100 5.83 -8.13 -2.42
N GLU A 101 7.02 -8.22 -1.84
CA GLU A 101 8.24 -8.77 -2.41
C GLU A 101 8.03 -10.20 -2.89
N SER A 102 7.21 -10.99 -2.18
CA SER A 102 6.89 -12.36 -2.59
C SER A 102 6.10 -12.41 -3.90
N TRP A 103 5.29 -11.39 -4.19
CA TRP A 103 4.56 -11.29 -5.46
C TRP A 103 5.49 -10.82 -6.58
N LEU A 104 6.42 -9.91 -6.28
CA LEU A 104 7.37 -9.36 -7.26
C LEU A 104 8.43 -10.39 -7.66
N LEU A 105 8.96 -11.14 -6.70
CA LEU A 105 9.98 -12.18 -6.92
C LEU A 105 9.39 -13.48 -7.47
N GLY A 106 8.06 -13.63 -7.46
CA GLY A 106 7.37 -14.74 -8.13
C GLY A 106 7.40 -14.65 -9.66
N ASP A 107 7.54 -13.45 -10.23
CA ASP A 107 7.73 -13.23 -11.67
C ASP A 107 9.24 -13.09 -11.99
N LEU A 108 9.89 -14.24 -12.13
CA LEU A 108 11.33 -14.31 -12.44
C LEU A 108 11.67 -13.63 -13.77
N GLU A 109 10.73 -13.54 -14.72
CA GLU A 109 10.95 -12.84 -15.99
C GLU A 109 10.91 -11.32 -15.81
N ALA A 110 10.05 -10.78 -14.94
CA ALA A 110 10.13 -9.38 -14.53
C ALA A 110 11.48 -9.07 -13.85
N VAL A 111 11.95 -9.96 -12.96
CA VAL A 111 13.26 -9.79 -12.30
C VAL A 111 14.41 -9.82 -13.31
N ARG A 112 14.42 -10.75 -14.27
CA ARG A 112 15.44 -10.78 -15.35
C ARG A 112 15.45 -9.50 -16.18
N ARG A 113 14.26 -8.99 -16.54
CA ARG A 113 14.14 -7.75 -17.32
C ARG A 113 14.67 -6.54 -16.56
N ALA A 114 14.42 -6.46 -15.25
CA ALA A 114 14.88 -5.36 -14.41
C ALA A 114 16.38 -5.46 -14.05
N TYR A 115 16.89 -6.68 -13.86
CA TYR A 115 18.26 -6.95 -13.43
C TYR A 115 18.93 -8.03 -14.31
N PRO A 116 19.38 -7.69 -15.53
CA PRO A 116 19.87 -8.68 -16.49
C PRO A 116 21.12 -9.46 -16.06
N GLN A 117 21.86 -8.93 -15.07
CA GLN A 117 23.11 -9.53 -14.58
C GLN A 117 22.91 -10.48 -13.38
N VAL A 118 21.68 -10.64 -12.89
CA VAL A 118 21.39 -11.52 -11.77
C VAL A 118 21.20 -12.95 -12.27
N GLU A 119 22.04 -13.88 -11.80
CA GLU A 119 21.83 -15.31 -12.01
C GLU A 119 20.67 -15.81 -11.15
N ILE A 120 19.47 -15.90 -11.74
CA ILE A 120 18.29 -16.43 -11.07
C ILE A 120 18.35 -17.96 -11.09
N GLN A 121 18.63 -18.57 -9.95
CA GLN A 121 18.48 -20.02 -9.79
C GLN A 121 16.99 -20.39 -9.76
N ALA A 122 16.51 -20.99 -10.84
CA ALA A 122 15.13 -21.46 -10.96
C ALA A 122 14.90 -22.72 -10.09
N LYS A 123 14.90 -22.56 -8.76
CA LYS A 123 14.37 -23.56 -7.84
C LYS A 123 13.06 -23.06 -7.29
N ALA A 124 11.96 -23.49 -7.92
CA ALA A 124 10.62 -23.34 -7.36
C ALA A 124 10.50 -24.21 -6.09
N GLN A 125 10.98 -23.71 -4.95
CA GLN A 125 10.84 -24.40 -3.66
C GLN A 125 9.48 -24.15 -3.01
N PHE A 126 8.80 -23.05 -3.35
CA PHE A 126 7.53 -22.68 -2.76
C PHE A 126 6.40 -22.78 -3.79
N ARG A 127 5.88 -24.00 -3.98
CA ARG A 127 4.64 -24.27 -4.72
C ARG A 127 3.44 -24.60 -3.83
N ASN A 128 3.63 -24.67 -2.51
CA ASN A 128 2.55 -24.83 -1.55
C ASN A 128 2.66 -23.76 -0.47
N PRO A 129 1.77 -22.76 -0.47
CA PRO A 129 1.59 -21.82 0.63
C PRO A 129 0.96 -22.48 1.87
#